data_AF-A0AAD4NR48-F1
#
_entry.id   AF-A0AAD4NR48-F1
#
_cell.length_a   1.000
_cell.length_b   1.000
_cell.length_c   1.000
_cell.angle_alpha   90.00
_cell.angle_beta   90.00
_cell.angle_gamma   90.00
#
_symmetry.space_group_name_H-M   'P 1'
#
loop_
_entity.id
_entity.type
_entity.pdbx_description
1 polymer ?
#
loop_
_entity_poly.entity_id
_entity_poly.type
_entity_poly.pdbx_seq_one_letter_code
_entity_poly.pdbx_strand_id
1 'polypeptide(L)'
;MKTVTTTPAVPSVLSLNSQAQRTDINNVSQPVTAESTLFKGDNALQPKKRKPRPTKAGRARKKAEAVATEVPSRKTTTLAASPSMTSSVKPTLPQLAQCETVSSNLAAAQSVHPLPKARSWKTSWMFWDTTGLPLRTIEARSLEPDSIQVSSECGFETLCSYNWQNNGAIYVPGGPPRWNPPTLPTSLAQDTGRQFIDQNAFRVPKFPFEPAFAALAVMKPNTLLDEVDIIVNRNSLRKLLDFSAGKNLDAFCMGLHMIGKTLVISRKERNAQQMIHGSSNAGYGHNFEKTFTEPDYDMGNSSSHHRVIRYHIGPLDCVVRFEVDAYYEDPDTALGSESIHPSKEPIGTMIAAMTQLDVSGLPPTQGSSRKAPTDKPTRVIEKGVFIDPYKLAEIKAKRLARLNEALPQLWFGRTPYFMNGNHNKGKVHSVSISHAESEFPRWEETNQDKLRKMVSLLTELRDQVALVWERAAVLVHDEKGGPLKVYAMKKNGGVLPADIISKHWSVK
;
A
#
# COMPACT_ATOMS: atom_id res chain seq x y z
N MET A 1 -25.34 -2.74 70.71
CA MET A 1 -24.69 -1.45 71.03
C MET A 1 -23.76 -1.07 69.88
N LYS A 2 -23.35 0.20 69.74
CA LYS A 2 -22.50 0.68 68.64
C LYS A 2 -21.20 1.33 69.17
N THR A 3 -20.07 0.95 68.61
CA THR A 3 -18.75 1.61 68.65
C THR A 3 -18.03 1.13 67.38
N VAL A 4 -17.59 1.93 66.40
CA VAL A 4 -17.15 3.33 66.30
C VAL A 4 -15.72 3.56 66.81
N THR A 5 -14.77 3.53 65.86
CA THR A 5 -13.41 4.08 65.91
C THR A 5 -13.09 4.60 64.50
N THR A 6 -13.30 5.88 64.16
CA THR A 6 -12.49 7.08 64.46
C THR A 6 -11.13 7.11 63.74
N THR A 7 -11.14 7.72 62.55
CA THR A 7 -9.95 8.29 61.88
C THR A 7 -9.43 9.53 62.63
N PRO A 8 -8.11 9.80 62.64
CA PRO A 8 -7.56 11.12 62.96
C PRO A 8 -7.65 12.07 61.74
N ALA A 9 -7.53 13.37 61.97
CA ALA A 9 -7.80 14.42 60.99
C ALA A 9 -6.55 15.16 60.45
N VAL A 10 -6.77 15.92 59.38
CA VAL A 10 -5.81 16.80 58.68
C VAL A 10 -5.63 18.13 59.45
N PRO A 11 -4.53 18.88 59.18
CA PRO A 11 -4.61 20.33 59.11
C PRO A 11 -4.37 20.84 57.68
N SER A 12 -5.29 21.70 57.20
CA SER A 12 -5.02 22.69 56.15
C SER A 12 -4.06 23.79 56.70
N VAL A 13 -3.51 24.76 55.98
CA VAL A 13 -4.11 25.67 54.98
C VAL A 13 -3.00 26.33 54.14
N LEU A 14 -3.23 26.53 52.83
CA LEU A 14 -3.25 27.87 52.18
C LEU A 14 -3.35 27.77 50.66
N SER A 15 -4.05 28.75 50.07
CA SER A 15 -4.23 28.92 48.63
C SER A 15 -3.55 30.22 48.18
N LEU A 16 -3.00 30.23 46.97
CA LEU A 16 -2.58 31.44 46.27
C LEU A 16 -3.19 31.45 44.86
N ASN A 17 -4.39 32.03 44.77
CA ASN A 17 -4.93 32.51 43.50
C ASN A 17 -4.28 33.86 43.15
N SER A 18 -3.89 34.04 41.89
CA SER A 18 -3.61 35.37 41.32
C SER A 18 -4.36 35.54 39.99
N GLN A 19 -5.37 36.42 39.99
CA GLN A 19 -6.12 36.78 38.79
C GLN A 19 -5.41 37.90 38.03
N ALA A 20 -5.24 37.75 36.71
CA ALA A 20 -5.11 38.83 35.72
C ALA A 20 -5.14 38.22 34.31
N GLN A 21 -5.71 38.84 33.27
CA GLN A 21 -6.78 39.85 33.21
C GLN A 21 -7.37 39.76 31.79
N ARG A 22 -8.68 40.01 31.59
CA ARG A 22 -9.20 40.24 30.23
C ARG A 22 -8.89 41.67 29.81
N THR A 23 -8.33 41.85 28.62
CA THR A 23 -8.27 43.14 27.92
C THR A 23 -8.77 42.96 26.50
N ASP A 24 -10.02 43.34 26.26
CA ASP A 24 -10.56 43.46 24.91
C ASP A 24 -9.92 44.68 24.23
N ILE A 25 -9.26 44.48 23.08
CA ILE A 25 -8.80 45.57 22.21
C ILE A 25 -9.22 45.26 20.78
N ASN A 26 -10.29 45.91 20.32
CA ASN A 26 -10.63 45.95 18.90
C ASN A 26 -9.55 46.72 18.16
N ASN A 27 -8.93 46.13 17.14
CA ASN A 27 -8.32 46.91 16.06
C ASN A 27 -8.44 46.20 14.71
N VAL A 28 -9.30 46.72 13.84
CA VAL A 28 -9.51 46.22 12.48
C VAL A 28 -8.50 46.88 11.56
N SER A 29 -7.43 46.16 11.20
CA SER A 29 -6.52 46.59 10.14
C SER A 29 -7.04 46.12 8.78
N GLN A 30 -7.43 47.08 7.92
CA GLN A 30 -7.83 46.80 6.55
C GLN A 30 -6.61 46.38 5.69
N PRO A 31 -6.80 45.55 4.64
CA PRO A 31 -5.75 45.29 3.66
C PRO A 31 -5.48 46.55 2.83
N VAL A 32 -4.30 47.13 2.99
CA VAL A 32 -3.88 48.31 2.21
C VAL A 32 -3.68 47.91 0.75
N THR A 33 -4.42 48.54 -0.16
CA THR A 33 -4.25 48.40 -1.61
C THR A 33 -2.95 49.07 -2.06
N ALA A 34 -1.96 48.27 -2.44
CA ALA A 34 -0.74 48.76 -3.08
C ALA A 34 -1.01 49.06 -4.58
N GLU A 35 -1.40 50.28 -4.91
CA GLU A 35 -1.41 50.76 -6.29
C GLU A 35 0.03 50.96 -6.79
N SER A 36 0.42 50.25 -7.86
CA SER A 36 1.69 50.50 -8.56
C SER A 36 1.53 51.63 -9.58
N THR A 37 2.09 52.80 -9.30
CA THR A 37 2.01 53.97 -10.18
C THR A 37 2.74 53.73 -11.52
N LEU A 38 2.25 54.33 -12.61
CA LEU A 38 2.80 54.15 -13.95
C LEU A 38 4.21 54.74 -14.08
N PHE A 39 5.09 54.01 -14.75
CA PHE A 39 6.06 54.60 -15.67
C PHE A 39 5.83 54.04 -17.08
N LYS A 40 5.65 54.93 -18.07
CA LYS A 40 5.53 54.53 -19.47
C LYS A 40 6.91 54.31 -20.07
N GLY A 41 7.06 53.21 -20.81
CA GLY A 41 8.19 52.93 -21.69
C GLY A 41 7.69 52.21 -22.92
N ASP A 42 7.29 52.96 -23.95
CA ASP A 42 6.71 52.38 -25.16
C ASP A 42 7.77 51.64 -26.00
N ASN A 43 7.53 50.35 -26.27
CA ASN A 43 8.06 49.70 -27.47
C ASN A 43 7.20 48.49 -27.86
N ALA A 44 6.64 48.51 -29.07
CA ALA A 44 5.57 47.60 -29.46
C ALA A 44 6.05 46.41 -30.31
N LEU A 45 5.89 45.18 -29.80
CA LEU A 45 5.88 43.96 -30.62
C LEU A 45 4.67 43.07 -30.23
N GLN A 46 3.85 42.70 -31.22
CA GLN A 46 2.58 42.02 -30.95
C GLN A 46 2.71 40.50 -30.67
N PRO A 47 1.83 39.95 -29.81
CA PRO A 47 1.87 38.53 -29.45
C PRO A 47 1.38 37.62 -30.58
N LYS A 48 2.23 36.66 -30.99
CA LYS A 48 1.87 35.62 -31.98
C LYS A 48 0.83 34.65 -31.39
N LYS A 49 -0.45 34.81 -31.80
CA LYS A 49 -1.56 33.90 -31.45
C LYS A 49 -1.19 32.44 -31.80
N ARG A 50 -1.14 31.55 -30.80
CA ARG A 50 -0.95 30.11 -31.00
C ARG A 50 -2.19 29.50 -31.67
N LYS A 51 -2.02 28.81 -32.80
CA LYS A 51 -3.10 28.05 -33.45
C LYS A 51 -3.47 26.81 -32.60
N PRO A 52 -4.77 26.42 -32.52
CA PRO A 52 -5.18 25.21 -31.80
C PRO A 52 -4.66 23.93 -32.47
N ARG A 53 -4.44 22.88 -31.67
CA ARG A 53 -3.98 21.56 -32.13
C ARG A 53 -5.19 20.64 -32.37
N PRO A 54 -5.25 19.86 -33.46
CA PRO A 54 -6.46 19.13 -33.84
C PRO A 54 -6.85 18.00 -32.87
N THR A 55 -8.16 17.73 -32.82
CA THR A 55 -8.80 16.73 -31.95
C THR A 55 -8.67 15.30 -32.50
N LYS A 56 -9.06 14.33 -31.67
CA LYS A 56 -8.71 12.89 -31.81
C LYS A 56 -9.35 12.15 -33.00
N ALA A 57 -10.24 12.78 -33.78
CA ALA A 57 -10.99 12.14 -34.87
C ALA A 57 -10.18 11.92 -36.18
N GLY A 58 -9.08 12.65 -36.37
CA GLY A 58 -8.33 12.65 -37.65
C GLY A 58 -7.39 11.46 -37.90
N ARG A 59 -7.32 10.44 -37.03
CA ARG A 59 -6.28 9.39 -37.08
C ARG A 59 -6.78 7.99 -37.46
N ALA A 60 -7.96 7.87 -38.05
CA ALA A 60 -8.55 6.62 -38.53
C ALA A 60 -8.56 6.47 -40.07
N ARG A 61 -7.67 7.17 -40.79
CA ARG A 61 -7.63 7.12 -42.27
C ARG A 61 -6.23 7.26 -42.87
N LYS A 62 -5.23 6.55 -42.32
CA LYS A 62 -3.90 6.38 -42.97
C LYS A 62 -3.14 5.12 -42.54
N LYS A 63 -3.77 3.94 -42.70
CA LYS A 63 -3.09 2.62 -42.66
C LYS A 63 -3.92 1.49 -43.30
N ALA A 64 -4.25 1.64 -44.58
CA ALA A 64 -4.94 0.62 -45.39
C ALA A 64 -4.64 0.85 -46.89
N GLU A 65 -3.37 0.83 -47.26
CA GLU A 65 -2.91 1.11 -48.64
C GLU A 65 -1.58 0.40 -48.92
N ALA A 66 -1.66 -0.92 -49.12
CA ALA A 66 -0.62 -1.79 -49.67
C ALA A 66 -1.25 -3.15 -50.00
N VAL A 67 -1.04 -3.68 -51.22
CA VAL A 67 -1.58 -4.97 -51.75
C VAL A 67 -3.12 -4.95 -51.91
N ALA A 68 -3.75 -5.20 -53.07
CA ALA A 68 -3.34 -5.86 -54.32
C ALA A 68 -3.88 -5.15 -55.59
N THR A 69 -3.63 -5.74 -56.76
CA THR A 69 -3.97 -5.24 -58.12
C THR A 69 -5.13 -6.03 -58.77
N GLU A 70 -5.68 -5.52 -59.89
CA GLU A 70 -6.58 -6.19 -60.88
C GLU A 70 -8.04 -6.50 -60.40
N VAL A 71 -9.16 -5.91 -60.88
CA VAL A 71 -9.69 -5.48 -62.22
C VAL A 71 -10.29 -6.68 -63.02
N PRO A 72 -11.55 -6.66 -63.57
CA PRO A 72 -12.72 -5.78 -63.33
C PRO A 72 -14.16 -6.43 -63.37
N SER A 73 -15.20 -5.64 -63.02
CA SER A 73 -16.63 -5.74 -63.49
C SER A 73 -17.49 -6.94 -63.00
N ARG A 74 -18.84 -6.91 -62.89
CA ARG A 74 -19.88 -6.17 -63.66
C ARG A 74 -21.29 -6.22 -63.01
N LYS A 75 -21.91 -5.05 -62.71
CA LYS A 75 -23.38 -4.82 -62.41
C LYS A 75 -23.94 -5.58 -61.15
N THR A 76 -25.08 -5.25 -60.51
CA THR A 76 -26.34 -4.58 -60.96
C THR A 76 -27.04 -3.77 -59.84
N THR A 77 -27.87 -2.82 -60.26
CA THR A 77 -29.03 -2.13 -59.62
C THR A 77 -29.92 -3.01 -58.69
N THR A 78 -30.80 -2.54 -57.78
CA THR A 78 -31.56 -1.26 -57.67
C THR A 78 -32.05 -0.92 -56.22
N LEU A 79 -32.66 0.27 -56.09
CA LEU A 79 -33.64 0.81 -55.11
C LEU A 79 -34.69 -0.18 -54.52
N ALA A 80 -35.54 0.15 -53.52
CA ALA A 80 -35.52 1.05 -52.33
C ALA A 80 -36.88 1.00 -51.58
N ALA A 81 -36.91 1.45 -50.30
CA ALA A 81 -38.06 1.95 -49.52
C ALA A 81 -39.22 1.01 -49.06
N SER A 82 -39.70 1.26 -47.83
CA SER A 82 -40.98 0.81 -47.23
C SER A 82 -42.06 1.91 -47.40
N PRO A 83 -43.38 1.71 -47.06
CA PRO A 83 -43.85 1.70 -45.66
C PRO A 83 -45.11 0.79 -45.41
N SER A 84 -46.01 1.18 -44.48
CA SER A 84 -46.96 0.32 -43.74
C SER A 84 -48.46 0.73 -43.78
N MET A 85 -49.32 0.03 -42.99
CA MET A 85 -50.74 0.29 -42.60
C MET A 85 -51.85 -0.38 -43.47
N THR A 86 -53.06 -0.80 -43.00
CA THR A 86 -53.66 -1.09 -41.65
C THR A 86 -55.03 -1.84 -41.76
N SER A 87 -55.36 -2.73 -40.80
CA SER A 87 -56.74 -3.18 -40.40
C SER A 87 -57.54 -4.06 -41.42
N SER A 88 -58.66 -4.76 -41.13
CA SER A 88 -59.50 -5.00 -39.91
C SER A 88 -60.48 -6.22 -40.07
N VAL A 89 -61.32 -6.48 -39.05
CA VAL A 89 -62.61 -7.26 -39.01
C VAL A 89 -62.59 -8.78 -38.62
N LYS A 90 -63.76 -9.26 -38.16
CA LYS A 90 -64.13 -10.40 -37.27
C LYS A 90 -65.23 -11.29 -37.95
N PRO A 91 -65.89 -12.34 -37.35
CA PRO A 91 -66.42 -12.55 -35.97
C PRO A 91 -65.91 -13.88 -35.32
N THR A 92 -66.54 -14.69 -34.45
CA THR A 92 -67.92 -14.83 -33.85
C THR A 92 -67.86 -15.43 -32.40
N LEU A 93 -68.89 -16.15 -31.92
CA LEU A 93 -69.13 -16.72 -30.55
C LEU A 93 -70.12 -17.94 -30.67
N PRO A 94 -70.62 -18.69 -29.62
CA PRO A 94 -70.94 -18.25 -28.23
C PRO A 94 -70.76 -19.22 -27.01
N GLN A 95 -71.00 -18.63 -25.82
CA GLN A 95 -71.51 -19.20 -24.55
C GLN A 95 -70.58 -19.95 -23.55
N LEU A 96 -71.00 -20.01 -22.28
CA LEU A 96 -70.25 -20.46 -21.08
C LEU A 96 -70.86 -21.70 -20.39
N ALA A 97 -70.04 -22.40 -19.60
CA ALA A 97 -70.43 -23.27 -18.48
C ALA A 97 -69.47 -23.08 -17.28
N GLN A 98 -69.75 -23.71 -16.14
CA GLN A 98 -69.18 -23.35 -14.81
C GLN A 98 -67.94 -24.17 -14.38
N CYS A 99 -67.34 -23.78 -13.25
CA CYS A 99 -66.13 -24.35 -12.65
C CYS A 99 -66.29 -25.81 -12.17
N GLU A 100 -65.19 -26.58 -12.15
CA GLU A 100 -64.55 -26.98 -10.88
C GLU A 100 -63.14 -27.62 -11.05
N THR A 101 -62.40 -27.70 -9.93
CA THR A 101 -61.20 -28.53 -9.65
C THR A 101 -59.96 -28.50 -10.58
N VAL A 102 -59.17 -27.44 -10.41
CA VAL A 102 -57.69 -27.40 -10.32
C VAL A 102 -56.88 -28.68 -10.66
N SER A 103 -55.94 -28.54 -11.60
CA SER A 103 -54.61 -29.18 -11.54
C SER A 103 -53.59 -28.35 -12.32
N SER A 104 -52.67 -27.67 -11.61
CA SER A 104 -51.74 -26.69 -12.19
C SER A 104 -50.37 -27.29 -12.54
N ASN A 105 -50.17 -27.64 -13.81
CA ASN A 105 -48.84 -27.97 -14.34
C ASN A 105 -47.97 -26.71 -14.44
N LEU A 106 -47.14 -26.45 -13.42
CA LEU A 106 -46.09 -25.44 -13.50
C LEU A 106 -44.98 -25.91 -14.45
N ALA A 107 -44.89 -25.28 -15.62
CA ALA A 107 -43.72 -25.39 -16.48
C ALA A 107 -42.54 -24.65 -15.81
N ALA A 108 -41.72 -25.39 -15.07
CA ALA A 108 -40.55 -24.84 -14.37
C ALA A 108 -39.49 -24.34 -15.36
N ALA A 109 -39.35 -23.03 -15.48
CA ALA A 109 -38.30 -22.40 -16.28
C ALA A 109 -36.92 -22.71 -15.65
N GLN A 110 -36.16 -23.60 -16.28
CA GLN A 110 -34.85 -24.01 -15.76
C GLN A 110 -33.83 -22.88 -15.92
N SER A 111 -33.40 -22.31 -14.78
CA SER A 111 -32.25 -21.40 -14.73
C SER A 111 -30.98 -22.18 -15.08
N VAL A 112 -30.52 -22.04 -16.33
CA VAL A 112 -29.25 -22.62 -16.78
C VAL A 112 -28.10 -21.79 -16.22
N HIS A 113 -27.75 -22.05 -14.96
CA HIS A 113 -26.54 -21.53 -14.35
C HIS A 113 -25.32 -22.06 -15.15
N PRO A 114 -24.46 -21.18 -15.69
CA PRO A 114 -23.28 -21.62 -16.41
C PRO A 114 -22.37 -22.47 -15.51
N LEU A 115 -21.92 -23.62 -16.01
CA LEU A 115 -20.90 -24.43 -15.33
C LEU A 115 -19.68 -23.57 -14.99
N PRO A 116 -19.13 -23.67 -13.75
CA PRO A 116 -18.02 -22.83 -13.34
C PRO A 116 -16.81 -23.08 -14.24
N LYS A 117 -16.28 -21.99 -14.82
CA LYS A 117 -15.12 -22.06 -15.72
C LYS A 117 -13.95 -22.75 -15.02
N ALA A 118 -13.29 -23.68 -15.72
CA ALA A 118 -12.14 -24.40 -15.18
C ALA A 118 -11.06 -23.42 -14.68
N ARG A 119 -10.70 -23.52 -13.39
CA ARG A 119 -9.77 -22.60 -12.73
C ARG A 119 -8.41 -22.63 -13.42
N SER A 120 -7.79 -21.47 -13.60
CA SER A 120 -6.44 -21.37 -14.16
C SER A 120 -5.43 -22.08 -13.26
N TRP A 121 -4.56 -22.92 -13.85
CA TRP A 121 -3.44 -23.57 -13.14
C TRP A 121 -2.51 -22.56 -12.41
N LYS A 122 -2.53 -21.29 -12.83
CA LYS A 122 -1.79 -20.19 -12.20
C LYS A 122 -2.37 -19.78 -10.84
N THR A 123 -3.67 -19.98 -10.60
CA THR A 123 -4.38 -19.62 -9.36
C THR A 123 -4.84 -20.82 -8.53
N SER A 124 -4.79 -22.05 -9.04
CA SER A 124 -5.17 -23.27 -8.29
C SER A 124 -4.49 -23.41 -6.92
N TRP A 125 -3.24 -22.96 -6.78
CA TRP A 125 -2.50 -22.96 -5.50
C TRP A 125 -3.13 -22.08 -4.41
N MET A 126 -3.96 -21.09 -4.78
CA MET A 126 -4.66 -20.21 -3.84
C MET A 126 -5.78 -20.96 -3.10
N PHE A 127 -6.17 -22.13 -3.60
CA PHE A 127 -7.18 -23.02 -3.02
C PHE A 127 -6.58 -24.33 -2.48
N TRP A 128 -5.58 -24.88 -3.16
CA TRP A 128 -4.97 -26.15 -2.78
C TRP A 128 -4.29 -26.06 -1.41
N ASP A 129 -4.76 -26.87 -0.46
CA ASP A 129 -4.34 -26.91 0.94
C ASP A 129 -4.47 -25.60 1.76
N THR A 130 -5.09 -24.56 1.19
CA THR A 130 -5.35 -23.27 1.85
C THR A 130 -6.82 -23.08 2.25
N THR A 131 -7.76 -23.32 1.33
CA THR A 131 -9.19 -23.01 1.51
C THR A 131 -9.99 -24.24 1.92
N GLY A 132 -10.83 -24.09 2.94
CA GLY A 132 -11.92 -24.98 3.29
C GLY A 132 -13.24 -24.54 2.65
N LEU A 133 -14.32 -24.54 3.43
CA LEU A 133 -15.66 -24.14 2.99
C LEU A 133 -15.70 -22.66 2.53
N PRO A 134 -16.49 -22.32 1.50
CA PRO A 134 -16.79 -20.92 1.16
C PRO A 134 -17.63 -20.28 2.28
N LEU A 135 -17.35 -19.01 2.58
CA LEU A 135 -18.02 -18.25 3.64
C LEU A 135 -18.77 -17.04 3.06
N ARG A 136 -18.08 -16.24 2.21
CA ARG A 136 -18.60 -14.97 1.71
C ARG A 136 -18.07 -14.72 0.29
N THR A 137 -18.89 -14.10 -0.55
CA THR A 137 -18.46 -13.48 -1.81
C THR A 137 -18.79 -12.00 -1.74
N ILE A 138 -17.82 -11.13 -1.99
CA ILE A 138 -17.95 -9.67 -1.93
C ILE A 138 -17.70 -9.12 -3.33
N GLU A 139 -18.66 -8.39 -3.87
CA GLU A 139 -18.59 -7.77 -5.18
C GLU A 139 -18.12 -6.32 -5.03
N ALA A 140 -17.20 -5.84 -5.88
CA ALA A 140 -16.72 -4.45 -5.78
C ALA A 140 -17.85 -3.41 -5.94
N ARG A 141 -18.92 -3.79 -6.66
CA ARG A 141 -20.14 -2.99 -6.87
C ARG A 141 -21.16 -3.06 -5.73
N SER A 142 -20.93 -3.87 -4.69
CA SER A 142 -21.79 -3.93 -3.48
C SER A 142 -21.13 -3.31 -2.26
N LEU A 143 -19.97 -2.67 -2.42
CA LEU A 143 -19.34 -1.87 -1.38
C LEU A 143 -19.92 -0.46 -1.41
N GLU A 144 -20.74 -0.13 -0.42
CA GLU A 144 -21.13 1.24 -0.14
C GLU A 144 -20.02 1.96 0.65
N PRO A 145 -19.84 3.28 0.46
CA PRO A 145 -18.82 4.04 1.20
C PRO A 145 -19.23 4.23 2.66
N ASP A 146 -18.29 4.03 3.58
CA ASP A 146 -18.42 4.45 4.98
C ASP A 146 -18.82 5.94 5.09
N SER A 147 -19.51 6.31 6.18
CA SER A 147 -19.95 7.68 6.41
C SER A 147 -18.78 8.62 6.76
N ILE A 148 -17.76 8.12 7.45
CA ILE A 148 -16.61 8.88 7.95
C ILE A 148 -15.58 9.09 6.83
N GLN A 149 -15.06 10.30 6.70
CA GLN A 149 -14.01 10.62 5.72
C GLN A 149 -12.64 10.07 6.14
N VAL A 150 -11.82 9.71 5.15
CA VAL A 150 -10.47 9.19 5.39
C VAL A 150 -9.46 10.31 5.16
N SER A 151 -8.79 10.75 6.23
CA SER A 151 -7.78 11.81 6.21
C SER A 151 -6.43 11.33 6.78
N SER A 152 -5.33 11.94 6.36
CA SER A 152 -4.00 11.77 6.97
C SER A 152 -3.63 12.86 7.99
N GLU A 153 -4.45 13.91 8.11
CA GLU A 153 -4.23 15.09 8.96
C GLU A 153 -4.06 14.75 10.46
N CYS A 154 -4.69 13.67 10.94
CA CYS A 154 -4.51 13.17 12.31
C CYS A 154 -3.12 12.55 12.58
N GLY A 155 -2.20 12.57 11.61
CA GLY A 155 -0.84 12.09 11.74
C GLY A 155 -0.71 10.56 11.81
N PHE A 156 0.38 10.10 12.43
CA PHE A 156 0.69 8.70 12.67
C PHE A 156 1.73 8.54 13.78
N GLU A 157 1.69 7.41 14.48
CA GLU A 157 2.74 7.00 15.41
C GLU A 157 3.71 6.04 14.68
N THR A 158 5.04 6.22 14.79
CA THR A 158 5.98 5.15 14.44
C THR A 158 6.10 4.19 15.62
N LEU A 159 5.78 2.91 15.39
CA LEU A 159 5.87 1.86 16.41
C LEU A 159 7.27 1.25 16.48
N CYS A 160 7.80 0.81 15.34
CA CYS A 160 9.17 0.27 15.23
C CYS A 160 9.71 0.35 13.81
N SER A 161 11.01 0.10 13.67
CA SER A 161 11.69 -0.08 12.40
C SER A 161 12.82 -1.10 12.50
N TYR A 162 13.21 -1.69 11.37
CA TYR A 162 14.32 -2.66 11.32
C TYR A 162 14.94 -2.82 9.93
N ASN A 163 16.22 -3.17 9.87
CA ASN A 163 16.82 -3.70 8.64
C ASN A 163 17.08 -5.20 8.75
N TRP A 164 16.73 -5.92 7.69
CA TRP A 164 17.12 -7.32 7.55
C TRP A 164 18.62 -7.51 7.25
N GLN A 165 19.22 -8.57 7.80
CA GLN A 165 20.57 -9.05 7.47
C GLN A 165 20.55 -10.28 6.56
N ASN A 166 21.63 -10.48 5.78
CA ASN A 166 21.80 -11.68 4.95
C ASN A 166 21.83 -13.01 5.75
N ASN A 167 22.24 -12.95 7.03
CA ASN A 167 22.28 -14.10 7.94
C ASN A 167 20.94 -14.42 8.64
N GLY A 168 19.89 -13.63 8.41
CA GLY A 168 18.56 -13.83 9.02
C GLY A 168 18.35 -13.18 10.39
N ALA A 169 19.29 -12.34 10.86
CA ALA A 169 19.04 -11.39 11.95
C ALA A 169 18.40 -10.09 11.45
N ILE A 170 17.93 -9.25 12.38
CA ILE A 170 17.54 -7.85 12.11
C ILE A 170 18.40 -6.87 12.91
N TYR A 171 18.69 -5.71 12.31
CA TYR A 171 19.17 -4.51 13.00
C TYR A 171 17.96 -3.67 13.42
N VAL A 172 17.94 -3.22 14.68
CA VAL A 172 16.88 -2.38 15.27
C VAL A 172 17.53 -1.17 15.93
N PRO A 173 17.10 0.08 15.67
CA PRO A 173 16.02 0.49 14.76
C PRO A 173 16.37 0.28 13.27
N GLY A 174 17.62 -0.06 12.96
CA GLY A 174 18.14 -0.02 11.60
C GLY A 174 18.16 1.40 11.04
N GLY A 175 18.20 1.52 9.73
CA GLY A 175 18.11 2.78 8.97
C GLY A 175 18.02 2.47 7.47
N PRO A 176 17.14 3.12 6.70
CA PRO A 176 17.19 3.04 5.23
C PRO A 176 18.47 3.72 4.71
N PRO A 177 18.96 3.40 3.51
CA PRO A 177 20.14 4.05 2.98
C PRO A 177 19.85 5.53 2.64
N ARG A 178 20.87 6.38 2.74
CA ARG A 178 20.80 7.80 2.40
C ARG A 178 20.72 7.96 0.90
N TRP A 179 19.88 8.86 0.41
CA TRP A 179 19.87 9.27 -0.99
C TRP A 179 21.20 9.94 -1.35
N ASN A 180 21.95 9.34 -2.28
CA ASN A 180 23.26 9.81 -2.71
C ASN A 180 23.42 9.58 -4.24
N PRO A 181 22.92 10.50 -5.09
CA PRO A 181 22.90 10.32 -6.53
C PRO A 181 24.28 10.58 -7.16
N PRO A 182 24.78 9.69 -8.04
CA PRO A 182 26.03 9.92 -8.76
C PRO A 182 25.85 10.98 -9.86
N THR A 183 26.97 11.51 -10.36
CA THR A 183 26.99 12.42 -11.51
C THR A 183 26.24 11.82 -12.71
N LEU A 184 25.40 12.63 -13.36
CA LEU A 184 24.61 12.22 -14.51
C LEU A 184 25.24 12.67 -15.82
N PRO A 185 25.12 11.89 -16.92
CA PRO A 185 24.34 10.66 -17.02
C PRO A 185 25.11 9.40 -16.58
N THR A 186 24.52 8.63 -15.66
CA THR A 186 25.05 7.33 -15.18
C THR A 186 24.36 6.15 -15.89
N SER A 187 25.08 5.06 -16.14
CA SER A 187 24.59 3.85 -16.82
C SER A 187 24.42 2.69 -15.85
N LEU A 188 23.23 2.11 -15.77
CA LEU A 188 22.91 0.98 -14.91
C LEU A 188 22.91 -0.36 -15.65
N ALA A 189 23.41 -1.40 -14.97
CA ALA A 189 23.17 -2.79 -15.37
C ALA A 189 21.69 -3.15 -15.24
N GLN A 190 21.21 -4.14 -16.00
CA GLN A 190 19.89 -4.71 -15.79
C GLN A 190 19.81 -5.48 -14.46
N ASP A 191 18.65 -5.43 -13.81
CA ASP A 191 18.37 -6.21 -12.61
C ASP A 191 18.48 -7.71 -12.92
N THR A 192 19.13 -8.47 -12.04
CA THR A 192 19.34 -9.92 -12.21
C THR A 192 19.21 -10.66 -10.88
N GLY A 193 19.13 -11.99 -10.95
CA GLY A 193 19.22 -12.89 -9.80
C GLY A 193 17.90 -13.06 -9.04
N ARG A 194 18.00 -13.55 -7.79
CA ARG A 194 16.84 -13.78 -6.92
C ARG A 194 16.46 -12.48 -6.23
N GLN A 195 15.25 -12.00 -6.48
CA GLN A 195 14.65 -10.88 -5.77
C GLN A 195 13.50 -11.37 -4.88
N PHE A 196 13.19 -10.63 -3.82
CA PHE A 196 12.13 -11.00 -2.89
C PHE A 196 10.78 -10.44 -3.33
N ILE A 197 9.75 -11.29 -3.33
CA ILE A 197 8.36 -10.85 -3.49
C ILE A 197 7.84 -10.36 -2.13
N ASP A 198 8.19 -11.07 -1.06
CA ASP A 198 7.97 -10.68 0.32
C ASP A 198 9.14 -11.23 1.16
N GLN A 199 10.05 -10.34 1.58
CA GLN A 199 11.28 -10.74 2.24
C GLN A 199 11.04 -11.30 3.66
N ASN A 200 9.96 -10.85 4.30
CA ASN A 200 9.56 -11.33 5.63
C ASN A 200 8.95 -12.74 5.54
N ALA A 201 8.01 -12.95 4.62
CA ALA A 201 7.44 -14.29 4.35
C ALA A 201 8.44 -15.27 3.72
N PHE A 202 9.57 -14.81 3.18
CA PHE A 202 10.68 -15.69 2.82
C PHE A 202 11.49 -16.15 4.05
N ARG A 203 11.91 -15.21 4.92
CA ARG A 203 12.79 -15.54 6.05
C ARG A 203 12.06 -16.21 7.21
N VAL A 204 10.82 -15.78 7.51
CA VAL A 204 9.96 -16.33 8.57
C VAL A 204 8.58 -16.71 7.97
N PRO A 205 8.49 -17.83 7.23
CA PRO A 205 7.29 -18.15 6.45
C PRO A 205 6.04 -18.47 7.29
N LYS A 206 6.23 -18.94 8.53
CA LYS A 206 5.14 -19.29 9.47
C LYS A 206 4.47 -18.05 10.05
N PHE A 207 5.28 -17.06 10.46
CA PHE A 207 4.83 -15.84 11.10
C PHE A 207 5.44 -14.60 10.43
N PRO A 208 4.99 -14.19 9.22
CA PRO A 208 5.61 -13.11 8.47
C PRO A 208 5.59 -11.73 9.14
N PHE A 209 4.88 -11.54 10.25
CA PHE A 209 4.90 -10.32 11.07
C PHE A 209 5.81 -10.39 12.30
N GLU A 210 6.25 -11.58 12.74
CA GLU A 210 7.09 -11.74 13.96
C GLU A 210 8.33 -10.82 14.00
N PRO A 211 9.07 -10.56 12.90
CA PRO A 211 10.20 -9.63 12.91
C PRO A 211 9.85 -8.19 13.28
N ALA A 212 8.61 -7.75 13.00
CA ALA A 212 8.10 -6.46 13.45
C ALA A 212 7.86 -6.42 14.96
N PHE A 213 7.41 -7.53 15.54
CA PHE A 213 7.20 -7.67 16.98
C PHE A 213 8.53 -7.83 17.73
N ALA A 214 9.52 -8.50 17.15
CA ALA A 214 10.88 -8.52 17.67
C ALA A 214 11.50 -7.11 17.72
N ALA A 215 11.28 -6.28 16.69
CA ALA A 215 11.70 -4.87 16.70
C ALA A 215 10.87 -4.00 17.67
N LEU A 216 9.55 -4.24 17.77
CA LEU A 216 8.66 -3.54 18.71
C LEU A 216 9.06 -3.83 20.17
N ALA A 217 9.43 -5.06 20.47
CA ALA A 217 9.85 -5.48 21.81
C ALA A 217 11.11 -4.77 22.32
N VAL A 218 11.94 -4.21 21.43
CA VAL A 218 13.07 -3.34 21.78
C VAL A 218 12.67 -1.86 21.80
N MET A 219 12.03 -1.37 20.73
CA MET A 219 11.77 0.08 20.58
C MET A 219 10.64 0.61 21.46
N LYS A 220 9.58 -0.19 21.67
CA LYS A 220 8.42 0.15 22.51
C LYS A 220 7.91 -1.12 23.22
N PRO A 221 8.65 -1.64 24.23
CA PRO A 221 8.36 -2.93 24.87
C PRO A 221 6.96 -3.06 25.46
N ASN A 222 6.32 -1.94 25.82
CA ASN A 222 5.05 -1.87 26.54
C ASN A 222 3.85 -1.51 25.64
N THR A 223 3.99 -1.50 24.32
CA THR A 223 2.87 -1.20 23.40
C THR A 223 1.80 -2.29 23.47
N LEU A 224 0.61 -1.94 23.94
CA LEU A 224 -0.60 -2.76 23.84
C LEU A 224 -1.32 -2.48 22.50
N LEU A 225 -1.87 -3.53 21.91
CA LEU A 225 -2.55 -3.54 20.61
C LEU A 225 -4.02 -4.01 20.70
N ASP A 226 -4.54 -4.22 21.91
CA ASP A 226 -5.96 -4.56 22.18
C ASP A 226 -6.94 -3.64 21.45
N GLU A 227 -6.61 -2.35 21.32
CA GLU A 227 -7.48 -1.37 20.66
C GLU A 227 -7.29 -1.25 19.14
N VAL A 228 -6.32 -1.93 18.54
CA VAL A 228 -6.08 -1.89 17.08
C VAL A 228 -7.10 -2.75 16.34
N ASP A 229 -7.72 -2.22 15.28
CA ASP A 229 -8.65 -2.96 14.43
C ASP A 229 -7.93 -3.82 13.39
N ILE A 230 -6.91 -3.29 12.73
CA ILE A 230 -6.26 -3.92 11.56
C ILE A 230 -4.73 -3.92 11.72
N ILE A 231 -4.10 -5.09 11.55
CA ILE A 231 -2.65 -5.21 11.28
C ILE A 231 -2.45 -5.67 9.84
N VAL A 232 -1.72 -4.90 9.02
CA VAL A 232 -1.66 -5.13 7.57
C VAL A 232 -0.33 -4.70 6.94
N ASN A 233 -0.02 -5.23 5.77
CA ASN A 233 1.12 -4.76 4.95
C ASN A 233 0.61 -3.73 3.93
N ARG A 234 1.36 -2.65 3.69
CA ARG A 234 1.05 -1.57 2.72
C ARG A 234 0.73 -2.06 1.30
N ASN A 235 1.30 -3.20 0.88
CA ASN A 235 0.96 -3.87 -0.38
C ASN A 235 -0.49 -4.40 -0.40
N SER A 236 -0.96 -4.96 0.71
CA SER A 236 -2.32 -5.49 0.85
C SER A 236 -3.36 -4.36 0.80
N LEU A 237 -3.14 -3.26 1.52
CA LEU A 237 -4.03 -2.09 1.49
C LEU A 237 -4.19 -1.53 0.06
N ARG A 238 -3.11 -1.48 -0.74
CA ARG A 238 -3.22 -1.09 -2.17
C ARG A 238 -4.11 -2.04 -2.97
N LYS A 239 -3.97 -3.36 -2.80
CA LYS A 239 -4.81 -4.36 -3.49
C LYS A 239 -6.28 -4.22 -3.09
N LEU A 240 -6.57 -3.93 -1.81
CA LEU A 240 -7.92 -3.71 -1.32
C LEU A 240 -8.51 -2.39 -1.84
N LEU A 241 -7.75 -1.27 -1.80
CA LEU A 241 -8.17 0.01 -2.39
C LEU A 241 -8.44 -0.09 -3.90
N ASP A 242 -7.59 -0.80 -4.62
CA ASP A 242 -7.76 -1.02 -6.06
C ASP A 242 -9.01 -1.86 -6.37
N PHE A 243 -9.37 -2.83 -5.51
CA PHE A 243 -10.61 -3.58 -5.59
C PHE A 243 -11.84 -2.71 -5.26
N SER A 244 -11.82 -1.96 -4.16
CA SER A 244 -12.87 -1.00 -3.79
C SER A 244 -13.06 0.12 -4.82
N ALA A 245 -12.03 0.40 -5.64
CA ALA A 245 -12.09 1.30 -6.79
C ALA A 245 -12.54 0.61 -8.10
N GLY A 246 -12.98 -0.65 -8.07
CA GLY A 246 -13.48 -1.40 -9.22
C GLY A 246 -12.43 -1.71 -10.29
N LYS A 247 -11.14 -1.75 -9.95
CA LYS A 247 -10.06 -1.98 -10.93
C LYS A 247 -9.94 -3.46 -11.30
N ASN A 248 -9.61 -3.71 -12.56
CA ASN A 248 -9.30 -5.04 -13.08
C ASN A 248 -7.94 -5.56 -12.55
N LEU A 249 -7.94 -6.05 -11.32
CA LEU A 249 -6.76 -6.59 -10.63
C LEU A 249 -6.33 -7.96 -11.17
N ASP A 250 -5.02 -8.22 -11.07
CA ASP A 250 -4.46 -9.56 -11.22
C ASP A 250 -4.63 -10.36 -9.92
N ALA A 251 -4.66 -11.69 -10.04
CA ALA A 251 -5.05 -12.57 -8.95
C ALA A 251 -4.12 -12.51 -7.72
N PHE A 252 -4.71 -12.58 -6.51
CA PHE A 252 -3.99 -12.56 -5.23
C PHE A 252 -4.68 -13.37 -4.13
N CYS A 253 -3.94 -13.65 -3.05
CA CYS A 253 -4.41 -14.37 -1.87
C CYS A 253 -3.91 -13.65 -0.59
N MET A 254 -4.71 -13.67 0.48
CA MET A 254 -4.35 -13.17 1.81
C MET A 254 -4.86 -14.12 2.89
N GLY A 255 -4.13 -14.21 4.01
CA GLY A 255 -4.56 -14.94 5.20
C GLY A 255 -5.08 -13.96 6.25
N LEU A 256 -6.31 -14.17 6.69
CA LEU A 256 -7.03 -13.38 7.67
C LEU A 256 -7.07 -14.16 8.99
N HIS A 257 -6.64 -13.56 10.10
CA HIS A 257 -6.70 -14.17 11.42
C HIS A 257 -7.05 -13.11 12.46
N MET A 258 -7.91 -13.43 13.43
CA MET A 258 -8.18 -12.52 14.55
C MET A 258 -7.21 -12.76 15.72
N ILE A 259 -6.80 -11.67 16.37
CA ILE A 259 -6.21 -11.67 17.72
C ILE A 259 -7.07 -10.72 18.55
N GLY A 260 -7.84 -11.23 19.52
CA GLY A 260 -8.88 -10.43 20.17
C GLY A 260 -9.86 -9.84 19.14
N LYS A 261 -9.96 -8.50 19.10
CA LYS A 261 -10.73 -7.75 18.07
C LYS A 261 -9.91 -7.44 16.79
N THR A 262 -8.58 -7.54 16.84
CA THR A 262 -7.68 -7.14 15.74
C THR A 262 -7.68 -8.16 14.61
N LEU A 263 -7.96 -7.74 13.37
CA LEU A 263 -7.76 -8.56 12.16
C LEU A 263 -6.32 -8.39 11.64
N VAL A 264 -5.57 -9.49 11.56
CA VAL A 264 -4.24 -9.53 10.95
C VAL A 264 -4.32 -10.02 9.50
N ILE A 265 -4.05 -9.13 8.55
CA ILE A 265 -4.09 -9.36 7.10
C ILE A 265 -2.68 -9.71 6.58
N SER A 266 -2.36 -10.99 6.64
CA SER A 266 -1.12 -11.57 6.10
C SER A 266 -1.18 -11.73 4.58
N ARG A 267 -0.05 -11.51 3.91
CA ARG A 267 0.08 -11.73 2.46
C ARG A 267 0.35 -13.22 2.19
N LYS A 268 -0.34 -13.83 1.21
CA LYS A 268 -0.06 -15.20 0.75
C LYS A 268 0.32 -15.16 -0.73
N GLU A 269 1.49 -15.69 -1.06
CA GLU A 269 2.07 -15.69 -2.41
C GLU A 269 2.58 -17.10 -2.74
N ARG A 270 2.51 -17.49 -4.02
CA ARG A 270 2.94 -18.84 -4.48
C ARG A 270 4.41 -19.12 -4.15
N ASN A 271 5.23 -18.07 -4.25
CA ASN A 271 6.66 -18.06 -3.91
C ASN A 271 6.95 -16.73 -3.22
N ALA A 272 7.75 -16.73 -2.16
CA ALA A 272 8.22 -15.49 -1.52
C ALA A 272 9.43 -14.84 -2.24
N GLN A 273 9.95 -15.50 -3.29
CA GLN A 273 11.01 -15.01 -4.18
C GLN A 273 10.58 -15.08 -5.65
N GLN A 274 11.15 -14.19 -6.46
CA GLN A 274 11.12 -14.22 -7.93
C GLN A 274 12.56 -14.35 -8.47
N MET A 275 12.74 -15.10 -9.55
CA MET A 275 14.00 -15.10 -10.30
C MET A 275 13.90 -14.11 -11.47
N ILE A 276 14.71 -13.05 -11.43
CA ILE A 276 14.89 -12.15 -12.56
C ILE A 276 16.04 -12.70 -13.43
N HIS A 277 15.64 -13.43 -14.47
CA HIS A 277 16.54 -13.82 -15.55
C HIS A 277 16.82 -12.56 -16.40
N GLY A 278 18.09 -12.14 -16.47
CA GLY A 278 18.56 -10.91 -17.13
C GLY A 278 18.28 -10.90 -18.63
N SER A 279 17.07 -10.50 -18.99
CA SER A 279 16.49 -10.62 -20.33
C SER A 279 15.97 -9.27 -20.80
N SER A 280 15.43 -9.19 -22.02
CA SER A 280 14.89 -7.95 -22.61
C SER A 280 13.79 -7.26 -21.78
N ASN A 281 13.17 -7.96 -20.83
CA ASN A 281 12.15 -7.44 -19.92
C ASN A 281 12.67 -7.20 -18.48
N ALA A 282 13.94 -7.43 -18.18
CA ALA A 282 14.51 -7.15 -16.87
C ALA A 282 14.64 -5.63 -16.64
N GLY A 283 14.25 -5.19 -15.44
CA GLY A 283 14.23 -3.80 -15.02
C GLY A 283 15.62 -3.24 -14.70
N TYR A 284 15.62 -2.07 -14.06
CA TYR A 284 16.81 -1.38 -13.55
C TYR A 284 16.55 -0.79 -12.15
N GLY A 285 15.52 -1.28 -11.44
CA GLY A 285 15.05 -0.69 -10.18
C GLY A 285 16.02 -0.93 -9.05
N HIS A 286 16.31 -2.20 -8.78
CA HIS A 286 17.23 -2.64 -7.73
C HIS A 286 18.64 -2.08 -7.95
N ASN A 287 19.11 -2.06 -9.21
CA ASN A 287 20.38 -1.43 -9.55
C ASN A 287 20.33 0.11 -9.48
N PHE A 288 19.20 0.77 -9.74
CA PHE A 288 19.06 2.21 -9.53
C PHE A 288 19.12 2.53 -8.03
N GLU A 289 18.30 1.87 -7.22
CA GLU A 289 18.28 2.00 -5.75
C GLU A 289 19.70 1.81 -5.17
N LYS A 290 20.40 0.72 -5.53
CA LYS A 290 21.78 0.47 -5.10
C LYS A 290 22.82 1.50 -5.59
N THR A 291 22.59 2.15 -6.73
CA THR A 291 23.56 3.09 -7.34
C THR A 291 23.30 4.54 -6.95
N PHE A 292 22.10 4.87 -6.48
CA PHE A 292 21.66 6.22 -6.09
C PHE A 292 21.44 6.35 -4.57
N THR A 293 21.81 5.34 -3.79
CA THR A 293 21.73 5.36 -2.33
C THR A 293 23.00 4.79 -1.70
N GLU A 294 23.27 5.21 -0.47
CA GLU A 294 24.44 4.84 0.32
C GLU A 294 24.00 4.42 1.73
N PRO A 295 24.21 3.16 2.15
CA PRO A 295 23.97 2.76 3.54
C PRO A 295 24.91 3.52 4.48
N ASP A 296 24.43 3.85 5.68
CA ASP A 296 25.28 4.43 6.73
C ASP A 296 26.51 3.55 7.02
N TYR A 297 27.53 4.17 7.60
CA TYR A 297 28.70 3.47 8.13
C TYR A 297 28.23 2.31 9.03
N ASP A 298 28.88 1.16 8.88
CA ASP A 298 28.53 -0.12 9.53
C ASP A 298 27.18 -0.80 9.14
N MET A 299 26.36 -0.23 8.24
CA MET A 299 25.08 -0.82 7.78
C MET A 299 25.17 -1.68 6.51
N GLY A 300 26.33 -1.75 5.86
CA GLY A 300 26.52 -2.34 4.51
C GLY A 300 26.20 -3.84 4.30
N ASN A 301 25.91 -4.61 5.36
CA ASN A 301 25.46 -6.00 5.26
C ASN A 301 23.92 -6.16 5.29
N SER A 302 23.18 -5.05 5.33
CA SER A 302 21.72 -5.03 5.38
C SER A 302 21.05 -5.06 4.01
N SER A 303 19.85 -5.64 3.91
CA SER A 303 19.17 -5.91 2.63
C SER A 303 17.91 -5.10 2.34
N SER A 304 17.24 -4.56 3.36
CA SER A 304 16.01 -3.75 3.22
C SER A 304 15.62 -3.13 4.58
N HIS A 305 15.12 -1.89 4.60
CA HIS A 305 14.54 -1.27 5.79
C HIS A 305 13.01 -1.43 5.81
N HIS A 306 12.44 -1.78 6.97
CA HIS A 306 11.01 -1.92 7.19
C HIS A 306 10.57 -0.98 8.32
N ARG A 307 9.47 -0.26 8.11
CA ARG A 307 8.78 0.60 9.09
C ARG A 307 7.46 -0.02 9.48
N VAL A 308 7.05 0.23 10.72
CA VAL A 308 5.71 -0.08 11.24
C VAL A 308 5.15 1.17 11.88
N ILE A 309 3.99 1.62 11.40
CA ILE A 309 3.30 2.83 11.86
C ILE A 309 1.86 2.50 12.27
N ARG A 310 1.29 3.27 13.20
CA ARG A 310 -0.12 3.21 13.62
C ARG A 310 -0.83 4.51 13.25
N TYR A 311 -1.96 4.42 12.56
CA TYR A 311 -2.79 5.58 12.20
C TYR A 311 -4.21 5.15 11.81
N HIS A 312 -5.14 6.10 11.78
CA HIS A 312 -6.54 5.84 11.44
C HIS A 312 -6.79 5.81 9.93
N ILE A 313 -7.61 4.86 9.47
CA ILE A 313 -8.18 4.85 8.12
C ILE A 313 -9.70 4.99 8.29
N GLY A 314 -10.19 6.22 8.27
CA GLY A 314 -11.56 6.54 8.69
C GLY A 314 -11.72 6.19 10.18
N PRO A 315 -12.71 5.36 10.58
CA PRO A 315 -12.87 4.93 11.98
C PRO A 315 -11.88 3.84 12.43
N LEU A 316 -11.16 3.18 11.52
CA LEU A 316 -10.37 1.98 11.84
C LEU A 316 -8.95 2.33 12.30
N ASP A 317 -8.56 1.89 13.50
CA ASP A 317 -7.17 1.98 13.97
C ASP A 317 -6.30 0.92 13.27
N CYS A 318 -5.34 1.36 12.46
CA CYS A 318 -4.58 0.52 11.56
C CYS A 318 -3.08 0.58 11.84
N VAL A 319 -2.49 -0.58 12.12
CA VAL A 319 -1.04 -0.78 12.17
C VAL A 319 -0.56 -1.33 10.82
N VAL A 320 0.29 -0.54 10.16
CA VAL A 320 0.72 -0.79 8.77
C VAL A 320 2.23 -0.99 8.71
N ARG A 321 2.66 -2.13 8.19
CA ARG A 321 4.06 -2.39 7.83
C ARG A 321 4.34 -2.07 6.36
N PHE A 322 5.48 -1.43 6.10
CA PHE A 322 5.99 -1.18 4.76
C PHE A 322 7.52 -1.24 4.70
N GLU A 323 8.03 -1.56 3.52
CA GLU A 323 9.42 -1.42 3.13
C GLU A 323 9.67 0.03 2.66
N VAL A 324 10.86 0.57 2.95
CA VAL A 324 11.30 1.93 2.62
C VAL A 324 12.59 1.86 1.80
N ASP A 325 12.62 2.60 0.68
CA ASP A 325 13.70 2.51 -0.29
C ASP A 325 14.93 3.34 0.14
N ALA A 326 14.72 4.54 0.70
CA ALA A 326 15.78 5.44 1.19
C ALA A 326 15.30 6.48 2.21
N TYR A 327 16.19 7.34 2.66
CA TYR A 327 15.86 8.66 3.20
C TYR A 327 16.53 9.80 2.44
N TYR A 328 15.95 10.99 2.53
CA TYR A 328 16.40 12.23 1.92
C TYR A 328 16.74 13.26 3.00
N GLU A 329 17.76 14.07 2.75
CA GLU A 329 18.07 15.23 3.56
C GLU A 329 17.90 16.45 2.68
N ASP A 330 16.80 17.17 2.89
CA ASP A 330 16.43 18.31 2.06
C ASP A 330 17.34 19.50 2.36
N PRO A 331 18.15 19.99 1.40
CA PRO A 331 19.12 21.05 1.66
C PRO A 331 18.48 22.33 2.22
N ASP A 332 17.27 22.66 1.77
CA ASP A 332 16.54 23.85 2.19
C ASP A 332 16.03 23.72 3.65
N THR A 333 15.84 22.49 4.14
CA THR A 333 15.46 22.21 5.54
C THR A 333 16.70 22.08 6.44
N ALA A 334 17.81 21.55 5.91
CA ALA A 334 19.07 21.39 6.64
C ALA A 334 19.65 22.73 7.14
N LEU A 335 19.41 23.83 6.42
CA LEU A 335 19.83 25.19 6.83
C LEU A 335 19.10 25.73 8.07
N GLY A 336 17.99 25.10 8.50
CA GLY A 336 17.24 25.48 9.70
C GLY A 336 17.56 24.65 10.95
N SER A 337 18.46 23.66 10.86
CA SER A 337 18.82 22.77 11.96
C SER A 337 20.31 22.84 12.25
N GLU A 338 20.69 23.46 13.38
CA GLU A 338 22.05 23.33 13.89
C GLU A 338 22.36 21.86 14.16
N SER A 339 23.27 21.29 13.36
CA SER A 339 23.54 19.86 13.41
C SER A 339 24.29 19.51 14.69
N ILE A 340 23.61 18.86 15.65
CA ILE A 340 24.29 18.05 16.68
C ILE A 340 24.79 16.75 16.03
N HIS A 341 25.73 16.90 15.10
CA HIS A 341 26.69 15.84 14.82
C HIS A 341 27.66 15.81 16.00
N PRO A 342 27.90 14.65 16.64
CA PRO A 342 29.06 14.47 17.49
C PRO A 342 30.32 14.86 16.70
N SER A 343 31.17 15.70 17.31
CA SER A 343 32.41 16.15 16.66
C SER A 343 33.29 14.96 16.30
N LYS A 344 34.01 15.05 15.18
CA LYS A 344 34.90 14.00 14.68
C LYS A 344 36.21 13.93 15.49
N GLU A 345 36.11 13.60 16.77
CA GLU A 345 37.27 13.29 17.60
C GLU A 345 37.83 11.91 17.24
N PRO A 346 39.13 11.80 16.90
CA PRO A 346 39.73 10.54 16.46
C PRO A 346 40.05 9.65 17.67
N ILE A 347 39.07 8.87 18.14
CA ILE A 347 39.28 7.81 19.15
C ILE A 347 40.00 6.61 18.51
N GLY A 348 41.27 6.82 18.18
CA GLY A 348 42.24 5.74 18.02
C GLY A 348 42.54 5.07 19.37
N THR A 349 43.33 3.99 19.33
CA THR A 349 43.92 3.33 20.52
C THR A 349 43.00 2.40 21.35
N MET A 350 41.77 2.06 20.91
CA MET A 350 41.04 0.88 21.46
C MET A 350 40.50 -0.13 20.42
N ILE A 351 40.43 0.21 19.13
CA ILE A 351 39.98 -0.74 18.09
C ILE A 351 41.00 -1.88 17.83
N ALA A 352 42.28 -1.64 18.13
CA ALA A 352 43.39 -2.57 17.86
C ALA A 352 43.33 -3.90 18.64
N ALA A 353 42.45 -4.04 19.63
CA ALA A 353 42.31 -5.26 20.43
C ALA A 353 41.30 -6.27 19.84
N MET A 354 40.42 -5.86 18.93
CA MET A 354 39.39 -6.76 18.34
C MET A 354 39.79 -7.28 16.95
N THR A 355 40.82 -6.72 16.32
CA THR A 355 41.28 -7.07 14.96
C THR A 355 42.15 -8.34 14.87
N GLN A 356 42.31 -9.11 15.97
CA GLN A 356 43.08 -10.37 15.98
C GLN A 356 42.24 -11.66 15.95
N LEU A 357 40.91 -11.56 15.74
CA LEU A 357 40.03 -12.75 15.63
C LEU A 357 39.10 -12.70 14.40
N ASP A 358 39.62 -12.36 13.23
CA ASP A 358 39.01 -12.78 11.95
C ASP A 358 40.08 -13.15 10.91
N VAL A 359 40.40 -14.45 10.85
CA VAL A 359 41.35 -15.02 9.89
C VAL A 359 40.63 -16.03 8.99
N SER A 360 40.13 -15.56 7.85
CA SER A 360 40.22 -16.22 6.54
C SER A 360 39.56 -15.38 5.45
N GLY A 361 40.36 -14.67 4.66
CA GLY A 361 39.87 -13.92 3.51
C GLY A 361 39.36 -14.85 2.41
N LEU A 362 38.09 -14.72 2.05
CA LEU A 362 37.51 -15.23 0.80
C LEU A 362 36.83 -14.08 0.05
N PRO A 363 36.83 -14.06 -1.29
CA PRO A 363 36.08 -13.08 -2.06
C PRO A 363 34.58 -13.22 -1.77
N PRO A 364 33.76 -12.16 -2.01
CA PRO A 364 32.33 -12.17 -1.72
C PRO A 364 31.54 -13.08 -2.69
N THR A 365 31.67 -14.40 -2.49
CA THR A 365 30.82 -15.43 -3.10
C THR A 365 29.36 -15.14 -2.74
N GLN A 366 28.43 -15.30 -3.69
CA GLN A 366 27.03 -14.93 -3.52
C GLN A 366 26.39 -15.64 -2.31
N GLY A 367 26.30 -14.93 -1.19
CA GLY A 367 25.78 -15.45 0.07
C GLY A 367 24.28 -15.77 -0.05
N SER A 368 23.95 -17.05 -0.19
CA SER A 368 22.57 -17.52 -0.24
C SER A 368 21.81 -17.05 1.02
N SER A 369 20.85 -16.15 0.83
CA SER A 369 20.05 -15.58 1.92
C SER A 369 19.33 -16.70 2.66
N ARG A 370 19.73 -16.94 3.91
CA ARG A 370 19.21 -18.07 4.69
C ARG A 370 17.77 -17.77 5.11
N LYS A 371 16.92 -18.80 5.11
CA LYS A 371 15.69 -18.79 5.91
C LYS A 371 16.08 -18.85 7.39
N ALA A 372 15.30 -18.23 8.26
CA ALA A 372 15.42 -18.50 9.68
C ALA A 372 14.99 -19.96 9.97
N PRO A 373 15.51 -20.61 11.03
CA PRO A 373 14.90 -21.82 11.56
C PRO A 373 13.43 -21.54 11.92
N THR A 374 12.51 -22.43 11.53
CA THR A 374 11.05 -22.18 11.60
C THR A 374 10.49 -21.98 13.01
N ASP A 375 11.27 -22.34 14.02
CA ASP A 375 10.85 -22.49 15.42
C ASP A 375 11.86 -21.82 16.38
N LYS A 376 12.57 -20.79 15.90
CA LYS A 376 13.37 -19.87 16.73
C LYS A 376 12.96 -18.42 16.45
N PRO A 377 12.93 -17.54 17.46
CA PRO A 377 12.62 -16.12 17.25
C PRO A 377 13.69 -15.44 16.38
N THR A 378 13.29 -14.38 15.68
CA THR A 378 14.18 -13.56 14.86
C THR A 378 15.24 -12.92 15.74
N ARG A 379 16.51 -13.19 15.44
CA ARG A 379 17.63 -12.64 16.21
C ARG A 379 17.73 -11.13 16.00
N VAL A 380 17.47 -10.36 17.05
CA VAL A 380 17.68 -8.91 17.08
C VAL A 380 19.15 -8.60 17.37
N ILE A 381 19.64 -7.51 16.80
CA ILE A 381 20.90 -6.85 17.11
C ILE A 381 20.58 -5.34 17.14
N GLU A 382 20.94 -4.65 18.21
CA GLU A 382 20.72 -3.20 18.30
C GLU A 382 21.76 -2.46 17.46
N LYS A 383 21.32 -1.80 16.38
CA LYS A 383 22.18 -1.10 15.41
C LYS A 383 21.37 -0.20 14.45
N GLY A 384 22.02 0.83 13.93
CA GLY A 384 21.46 1.80 12.99
C GLY A 384 20.83 3.00 13.70
N VAL A 385 20.64 4.09 12.96
CA VAL A 385 20.08 5.34 13.49
C VAL A 385 18.60 5.44 13.12
N PHE A 386 17.75 5.75 14.09
CA PHE A 386 16.34 6.01 13.82
C PHE A 386 16.19 7.29 12.97
N ILE A 387 16.04 7.10 11.66
CA ILE A 387 15.77 8.21 10.74
C ILE A 387 14.35 8.75 10.97
N ASP A 388 14.23 10.07 10.93
CA ASP A 388 12.96 10.79 11.02
C ASP A 388 11.95 10.33 9.94
N PRO A 389 10.69 10.01 10.27
CA PRO A 389 9.66 9.70 9.30
C PRO A 389 9.49 10.75 8.18
N TYR A 390 9.68 12.04 8.49
CA TYR A 390 9.57 13.14 7.54
C TYR A 390 10.74 13.20 6.53
N LYS A 391 11.80 12.40 6.72
CA LYS A 391 12.90 12.22 5.75
C LYS A 391 12.70 11.04 4.79
N LEU A 392 11.68 10.19 4.96
CA LEU A 392 11.61 8.91 4.23
C LEU A 392 11.25 9.05 2.74
N ALA A 393 11.85 8.21 1.89
CA ALA A 393 11.71 8.28 0.44
C ALA A 393 11.36 6.92 -0.22
N GLU A 394 10.52 6.98 -1.25
CA GLU A 394 10.27 5.89 -2.21
C GLU A 394 10.91 6.25 -3.57
N ILE A 395 11.76 5.35 -4.08
CA ILE A 395 12.58 5.51 -5.28
C ILE A 395 12.05 4.63 -6.39
N LYS A 396 11.94 5.13 -7.63
CA LYS A 396 11.65 4.27 -8.80
C LYS A 396 12.54 4.61 -9.99
N ALA A 397 12.75 3.61 -10.86
CA ALA A 397 13.43 3.79 -12.15
C ALA A 397 12.43 3.58 -13.29
N LYS A 398 11.87 4.67 -13.84
CA LYS A 398 11.02 4.67 -15.03
C LYS A 398 11.29 5.88 -15.91
N ARG A 399 11.26 5.69 -17.24
CA ARG A 399 11.36 6.77 -18.24
C ARG A 399 10.33 7.90 -18.06
N LEU A 400 9.17 7.59 -17.48
CA LEU A 400 8.06 8.51 -17.20
C LEU A 400 7.24 8.00 -16.00
N ALA A 401 7.83 7.95 -14.79
CA ALA A 401 6.98 7.79 -13.60
C ALA A 401 6.09 9.03 -13.42
N ARG A 402 4.93 8.84 -12.80
CA ARG A 402 4.04 9.92 -12.36
C ARG A 402 3.84 9.80 -10.88
N LEU A 403 3.95 10.90 -10.14
CA LEU A 403 3.68 10.94 -8.70
C LEU A 403 2.33 10.29 -8.39
N ASN A 404 1.27 10.60 -9.15
CA ASN A 404 -0.08 10.04 -8.98
C ASN A 404 -0.18 8.51 -9.13
N GLU A 405 0.79 7.82 -9.75
CA GLU A 405 0.86 6.35 -9.77
C GLU A 405 1.45 5.78 -8.46
N ALA A 406 2.30 6.57 -7.79
CA ALA A 406 2.95 6.23 -6.53
C ALA A 406 2.18 6.75 -5.30
N LEU A 407 1.38 7.82 -5.41
CA LEU A 407 0.62 8.41 -4.29
C LEU A 407 -0.13 7.39 -3.44
N PRO A 408 -0.84 6.37 -3.98
CA PRO A 408 -1.49 5.37 -3.13
C PRO A 408 -0.49 4.61 -2.24
N GLN A 409 0.74 4.36 -2.70
CA GLN A 409 1.74 3.65 -1.90
C GLN A 409 2.49 4.56 -0.93
N LEU A 410 2.75 5.80 -1.33
CA LEU A 410 3.33 6.84 -0.47
C LEU A 410 2.39 7.16 0.70
N TRP A 411 1.10 7.35 0.41
CA TRP A 411 0.06 7.64 1.39
C TRP A 411 -0.10 6.55 2.46
N PHE A 412 -0.21 5.27 2.04
CA PHE A 412 -0.27 4.11 2.95
C PHE A 412 1.04 3.83 3.70
N GLY A 413 2.14 4.49 3.34
CA GLY A 413 3.41 4.44 4.08
C GLY A 413 3.76 5.75 4.78
N ARG A 414 2.87 6.75 4.76
CA ARG A 414 3.15 8.14 5.20
C ARG A 414 4.55 8.62 4.77
N THR A 415 4.90 8.32 3.51
CA THR A 415 6.26 8.49 2.97
C THR A 415 6.32 9.80 2.19
N PRO A 416 7.02 10.84 2.68
CA PRO A 416 6.89 12.20 2.15
C PRO A 416 7.63 12.44 0.85
N TYR A 417 8.74 11.75 0.56
CA TYR A 417 9.51 11.99 -0.68
C TYR A 417 9.28 10.90 -1.73
N PHE A 418 9.05 11.33 -2.98
CA PHE A 418 9.05 10.46 -4.15
C PHE A 418 10.19 10.84 -5.10
N MET A 419 10.94 9.83 -5.53
CA MET A 419 12.11 9.99 -6.40
C MET A 419 11.98 9.12 -7.64
N ASN A 420 12.24 9.69 -8.83
CA ASN A 420 12.27 8.89 -10.06
C ASN A 420 13.50 9.15 -10.94
N GLY A 421 14.23 8.07 -11.22
CA GLY A 421 15.27 8.01 -12.26
C GLY A 421 14.69 7.96 -13.67
N ASN A 422 14.81 9.07 -14.40
CA ASN A 422 14.40 9.14 -15.80
C ASN A 422 15.47 8.51 -16.69
N HIS A 423 15.26 7.24 -17.02
CA HIS A 423 16.24 6.41 -17.74
C HIS A 423 15.77 5.95 -19.12
N ASN A 424 16.72 5.64 -20.00
CA ASN A 424 16.51 4.98 -21.29
C ASN A 424 17.52 3.82 -21.41
N LYS A 425 17.03 2.57 -21.39
CA LYS A 425 17.86 1.34 -21.41
C LYS A 425 19.05 1.43 -20.43
N GLY A 426 18.76 1.57 -19.14
CA GLY A 426 19.76 1.69 -18.06
C GLY A 426 20.46 3.04 -17.96
N LYS A 427 20.57 3.85 -19.03
CA LYS A 427 21.18 5.18 -18.95
C LYS A 427 20.22 6.18 -18.31
N VAL A 428 20.53 6.62 -17.09
CA VAL A 428 19.81 7.66 -16.36
C VAL A 428 20.27 9.03 -16.87
N HIS A 429 19.33 9.91 -17.20
CA HIS A 429 19.63 11.25 -17.72
C HIS A 429 19.26 12.37 -16.76
N SER A 430 18.25 12.17 -15.91
CA SER A 430 17.86 13.09 -14.83
C SER A 430 17.15 12.32 -13.71
N VAL A 431 17.15 12.88 -12.51
CA VAL A 431 16.23 12.48 -11.44
C VAL A 431 15.20 13.58 -11.25
N SER A 432 13.96 13.20 -10.95
CA SER A 432 12.96 14.09 -10.38
C SER A 432 12.70 13.70 -8.93
N ILE A 433 12.90 14.62 -8.00
CA ILE A 433 12.47 14.51 -6.60
C ILE A 433 11.13 15.28 -6.48
N SER A 434 10.23 14.83 -5.61
CA SER A 434 8.95 15.50 -5.35
C SER A 434 8.53 15.27 -3.91
N HIS A 435 8.16 16.35 -3.23
CA HIS A 435 7.46 16.27 -1.95
C HIS A 435 6.01 15.82 -2.20
N ALA A 436 5.71 14.60 -1.79
CA ALA A 436 4.46 13.89 -2.02
C ALA A 436 3.43 14.10 -0.91
N GLU A 437 3.87 14.36 0.33
CA GLU A 437 2.97 14.58 1.46
C GLU A 437 2.08 15.81 1.27
N SER A 438 2.60 16.88 0.65
CA SER A 438 1.81 18.06 0.25
C SER A 438 0.73 17.78 -0.81
N GLU A 439 0.74 16.62 -1.49
CA GLU A 439 -0.32 16.18 -2.40
C GLU A 439 -1.32 15.22 -1.71
N PHE A 440 -1.09 14.78 -0.47
CA PHE A 440 -1.96 13.81 0.22
C PHE A 440 -3.40 14.31 0.40
N PRO A 441 -3.70 15.53 0.90
CA PRO A 441 -5.09 15.97 1.10
C PRO A 441 -5.89 16.05 -0.21
N ARG A 442 -5.24 16.51 -1.28
CA ARG A 442 -5.83 16.56 -2.63
C ARG A 442 -6.05 15.16 -3.22
N TRP A 443 -5.13 14.24 -2.96
CA TRP A 443 -5.28 12.85 -3.36
C TRP A 443 -6.41 12.16 -2.59
N GLU A 444 -6.54 12.43 -1.28
CA GLU A 444 -7.66 11.95 -0.45
C GLU A 444 -8.99 12.43 -1.00
N GLU A 445 -9.17 13.75 -1.20
CA GLU A 445 -10.37 14.35 -1.82
C GLU A 445 -10.75 13.63 -3.12
N THR A 446 -9.78 13.45 -4.03
CA THR A 446 -9.96 12.79 -5.33
C THR A 446 -10.27 11.27 -5.21
N ASN A 447 -10.12 10.67 -4.03
CA ASN A 447 -10.30 9.24 -3.79
C ASN A 447 -11.23 8.88 -2.61
N GLN A 448 -11.89 9.84 -1.95
CA GLN A 448 -12.74 9.59 -0.76
C GLN A 448 -13.74 8.44 -0.93
N ASP A 449 -14.47 8.37 -2.05
CA ASP A 449 -15.39 7.27 -2.34
C ASP A 449 -14.71 5.88 -2.25
N LYS A 450 -13.52 5.76 -2.85
CA LYS A 450 -12.74 4.50 -2.92
C LYS A 450 -12.13 4.16 -1.56
N LEU A 451 -11.64 5.17 -0.84
CA LEU A 451 -11.08 5.04 0.50
C LEU A 451 -12.16 4.59 1.49
N ARG A 452 -13.34 5.21 1.48
CA ARG A 452 -14.47 4.85 2.33
C ARG A 452 -15.08 3.50 1.97
N LYS A 453 -15.10 3.10 0.70
CA LYS A 453 -15.44 1.71 0.29
C LYS A 453 -14.39 0.68 0.71
N MET A 454 -13.14 1.09 0.88
CA MET A 454 -12.10 0.23 1.45
C MET A 454 -12.23 0.12 2.98
N VAL A 455 -12.69 1.17 3.68
CA VAL A 455 -13.09 1.08 5.09
C VAL A 455 -14.21 0.05 5.26
N SER A 456 -15.31 0.18 4.52
CA SER A 456 -16.42 -0.79 4.55
C SER A 456 -15.97 -2.23 4.30
N LEU A 457 -15.05 -2.43 3.35
CA LEU A 457 -14.46 -3.74 3.04
C LEU A 457 -13.59 -4.27 4.19
N LEU A 458 -12.77 -3.43 4.84
CA LEU A 458 -11.94 -3.84 5.97
C LEU A 458 -12.82 -4.21 7.18
N THR A 459 -13.88 -3.45 7.44
CA THR A 459 -14.91 -3.74 8.45
C THR A 459 -15.62 -5.06 8.15
N GLU A 460 -16.13 -5.26 6.92
CA GLU A 460 -16.77 -6.52 6.53
C GLU A 460 -15.82 -7.72 6.68
N LEU A 461 -14.55 -7.59 6.28
CA LEU A 461 -13.57 -8.66 6.45
C LEU A 461 -13.24 -8.95 7.92
N ARG A 462 -13.13 -7.93 8.79
CA ARG A 462 -12.93 -8.11 10.25
C ARG A 462 -14.12 -8.83 10.87
N ASP A 463 -15.32 -8.33 10.60
CA ASP A 463 -16.54 -8.77 11.27
C ASP A 463 -16.99 -10.15 10.78
N GLN A 464 -16.82 -10.46 9.48
CA GLN A 464 -17.05 -11.81 8.97
C GLN A 464 -16.05 -12.82 9.56
N VAL A 465 -14.75 -12.50 9.65
CA VAL A 465 -13.73 -13.45 10.14
C VAL A 465 -13.83 -13.67 11.66
N ALA A 466 -14.31 -12.69 12.41
CA ALA A 466 -14.63 -12.84 13.83
C ALA A 466 -15.73 -13.90 14.11
N LEU A 467 -16.60 -14.20 13.14
CA LEU A 467 -17.66 -15.20 13.25
C LEU A 467 -17.25 -16.61 12.79
N VAL A 468 -16.03 -16.79 12.25
CA VAL A 468 -15.56 -18.07 11.73
C VAL A 468 -15.00 -18.95 12.85
N TRP A 469 -15.19 -20.27 12.75
CA TRP A 469 -14.48 -21.25 13.56
C TRP A 469 -12.96 -21.02 13.48
N GLU A 470 -12.25 -21.15 14.62
CA GLU A 470 -10.83 -20.77 14.77
C GLU A 470 -10.48 -19.31 14.42
N ARG A 471 -11.47 -18.45 14.11
CA ARG A 471 -11.33 -17.03 13.75
C ARG A 471 -10.29 -16.78 12.65
N ALA A 472 -10.18 -17.71 11.69
CA ALA A 472 -9.17 -17.73 10.64
C ALA A 472 -9.75 -18.08 9.25
N ALA A 473 -9.40 -17.27 8.25
CA ALA A 473 -9.95 -17.36 6.90
C ALA A 473 -8.91 -17.05 5.81
N VAL A 474 -9.21 -17.41 4.57
CA VAL A 474 -8.41 -17.10 3.38
C VAL A 474 -9.23 -16.24 2.44
N LEU A 475 -8.70 -15.07 2.11
CA LEU A 475 -9.22 -14.18 1.06
C LEU A 475 -8.59 -14.55 -0.27
N VAL A 476 -9.40 -14.77 -1.29
CA VAL A 476 -8.96 -15.12 -2.65
C VAL A 476 -9.58 -14.16 -3.67
N HIS A 477 -8.74 -13.65 -4.57
CA HIS A 477 -9.13 -13.00 -5.82
C HIS A 477 -8.49 -13.82 -6.94
N ASP A 478 -9.21 -14.73 -7.58
CA ASP A 478 -8.70 -15.67 -8.59
C ASP A 478 -9.03 -15.28 -10.04
N GLU A 479 -10.06 -14.46 -10.25
CA GLU A 479 -10.56 -14.03 -11.57
C GLU A 479 -10.35 -12.52 -11.78
N LYS A 480 -9.84 -12.12 -12.94
CA LYS A 480 -9.49 -10.71 -13.22
C LYS A 480 -10.74 -9.82 -13.33
N GLY A 481 -10.89 -8.89 -12.39
CA GLY A 481 -12.11 -8.08 -12.26
C GLY A 481 -13.31 -8.83 -11.67
N GLY A 482 -13.09 -10.01 -11.09
CA GLY A 482 -14.11 -10.77 -10.36
C GLY A 482 -14.25 -10.34 -8.89
N PRO A 483 -15.16 -10.97 -8.14
CA PRO A 483 -15.38 -10.67 -6.73
C PRO A 483 -14.26 -11.21 -5.83
N LEU A 484 -14.16 -10.66 -4.62
CA LEU A 484 -13.42 -11.28 -3.53
C LEU A 484 -14.19 -12.47 -2.96
N LYS A 485 -13.49 -13.56 -2.69
CA LYS A 485 -14.05 -14.81 -2.19
C LYS A 485 -13.36 -15.17 -0.86
N VAL A 486 -14.13 -15.25 0.23
CA VAL A 486 -13.65 -15.60 1.57
C VAL A 486 -13.96 -17.07 1.84
N TYR A 487 -12.97 -17.82 2.30
CA TYR A 487 -13.07 -19.24 2.66
C TYR A 487 -12.57 -19.46 4.09
N ALA A 488 -13.11 -20.46 4.79
CA ALA A 488 -12.50 -20.95 6.03
C ALA A 488 -11.06 -21.42 5.77
N MET A 489 -10.15 -21.28 6.73
CA MET A 489 -8.77 -21.76 6.53
C MET A 489 -8.68 -23.27 6.76
N LYS A 490 -8.12 -24.02 5.80
CA LYS A 490 -7.97 -25.49 5.92
C LYS A 490 -6.91 -25.93 6.93
N LYS A 491 -5.91 -25.08 7.17
CA LYS A 491 -4.79 -25.30 8.10
C LYS A 491 -4.44 -23.97 8.77
N ASN A 492 -4.98 -23.75 9.97
CA ASN A 492 -4.61 -22.58 10.77
C ASN A 492 -3.22 -22.81 11.40
N GLY A 493 -2.25 -21.99 11.02
CA GLY A 493 -0.88 -22.04 11.58
C GLY A 493 -0.63 -21.04 12.70
N GLY A 494 -1.65 -20.25 13.08
CA GLY A 494 -1.47 -18.97 13.76
C GLY A 494 -0.88 -17.90 12.82
N VAL A 495 -0.80 -16.67 13.32
CA VAL A 495 -0.22 -15.52 12.58
C VAL A 495 1.00 -14.90 13.28
N LEU A 496 1.13 -15.16 14.59
CA LEU A 496 2.24 -14.81 15.47
C LEU A 496 2.49 -15.93 16.49
N PRO A 497 3.68 -16.00 17.11
CA PRO A 497 3.93 -16.78 18.33
C PRO A 497 2.99 -16.41 19.48
N ALA A 498 2.65 -17.38 20.34
CA ALA A 498 1.69 -17.18 21.43
C ALA A 498 2.19 -16.23 22.53
N ASP A 499 3.49 -16.27 22.83
CA ASP A 499 4.18 -15.36 23.76
C ASP A 499 4.12 -13.90 23.28
N ILE A 500 4.25 -13.67 21.97
CA ILE A 500 4.09 -12.35 21.36
C ILE A 500 2.62 -11.88 21.44
N ILE A 501 1.65 -12.80 21.27
CA ILE A 501 0.24 -12.48 21.44
C ILE A 501 -0.05 -12.05 22.88
N SER A 502 0.31 -12.89 23.88
CA SER A 502 0.07 -12.59 25.30
C SER A 502 0.86 -11.40 25.85
N LYS A 503 1.92 -10.93 25.16
CA LYS A 503 2.63 -9.70 25.51
C LYS A 503 1.91 -8.44 25.04
N HIS A 504 1.30 -8.47 23.86
CA HIS A 504 0.78 -7.27 23.17
C HIS A 504 -0.75 -7.18 23.16
N TRP A 505 -1.46 -8.24 23.56
CA TRP A 505 -2.91 -8.26 23.73
C TRP A 505 -3.31 -8.96 25.03
N SER A 506 -4.35 -8.43 25.66
CA SER A 506 -4.96 -8.90 26.90
C SER A 506 -5.90 -10.10 26.70
N VAL A 507 -5.67 -10.92 25.67
CA VAL A 507 -6.50 -12.10 25.36
C VAL A 507 -6.33 -13.18 26.43
N LYS A 508 -7.44 -13.76 26.87
CA LYS A 508 -7.50 -14.91 27.79
C LYS A 508 -8.02 -16.15 27.06
#